data_AF-A0A6P7GE39-F1
#
_entry.id   AF-A0A6P7GE39-F1
#
_cell.length_a   1.000
_cell.length_b   1.000
_cell.length_c   1.000
_cell.angle_alpha   90.00
_cell.angle_beta   90.00
_cell.angle_gamma   90.00
#
_symmetry.space_group_name_H-M   'P 1'
#
loop_
_entity.id
_entity.type
_entity.pdbx_description
1 polymer ?
#
loop_
_entity_poly.entity_id
_entity_poly.type
_entity_poly.pdbx_seq_one_letter_code
_entity_poly.pdbx_strand_id
1 'polypeptide(L)'
;MAIIVKNVSWNFHSRSHIDTFGKNVVVCGRSKNVGLPIALLLHSDARNECPGHEATVTLCHRHTPPEELEFFVKRADIVISATGVVNLIKPDMIKPGACIIDVGITRIPTEDGKDKIVGDVDFEGCSDVAGYITPVPGGVGPMTVAMLMSNTFKAAQLMVEGAAKVVKANGN
;
A
#
# COMPACT_ATOMS: atom_id res chain seq x y z
N MET A 1 -3.86 7.09 0.13
CA MET A 1 -3.67 5.74 0.71
C MET A 1 -4.86 4.83 0.53
N ALA A 2 -6.06 5.17 1.03
CA ALA A 2 -7.20 4.25 1.05
C ALA A 2 -7.63 3.72 -0.34
N ILE A 3 -7.36 4.47 -1.41
CA ILE A 3 -7.68 4.02 -2.78
C ILE A 3 -6.62 3.07 -3.36
N ILE A 4 -5.39 3.10 -2.85
CA ILE A 4 -4.33 2.14 -3.27
C ILE A 4 -4.77 0.72 -2.96
N VAL A 5 -5.53 0.54 -1.87
CA VAL A 5 -6.08 -0.76 -1.48
C VAL A 5 -7.49 -0.99 -2.06
N LYS A 6 -8.42 -0.02 -1.97
CA LYS A 6 -9.77 -0.11 -2.57
C LYS A 6 -9.76 -0.38 -4.07
N ASN A 7 -8.72 0.09 -4.76
CA ASN A 7 -8.46 -0.14 -6.17
C ASN A 7 -7.06 -0.76 -6.34
N VAL A 8 -6.74 -1.86 -5.65
CA VAL A 8 -5.80 -2.87 -6.21
C VAL A 8 -6.48 -3.52 -7.42
N SER A 9 -6.77 -2.69 -8.39
CA SER A 9 -7.07 -2.95 -9.77
C SER A 9 -6.14 -1.99 -10.48
N TRP A 10 -4.87 -2.40 -10.54
CA TRP A 10 -3.79 -1.66 -11.17
C TRP A 10 -4.11 -1.56 -12.67
N ASN A 11 -4.64 -0.43 -13.12
CA ASN A 11 -4.87 -0.18 -14.54
C ASN A 11 -3.62 0.46 -15.17
N PHE A 12 -2.72 -0.40 -15.65
CA PHE A 12 -2.08 -0.22 -16.94
C PHE A 12 -1.76 -1.61 -17.51
N HIS A 13 -2.63 -2.09 -18.41
CA HIS A 13 -2.48 -3.26 -19.30
C HIS A 13 -2.60 -4.72 -18.80
N SER A 14 -2.62 -5.04 -17.51
CA SER A 14 -2.96 -6.42 -17.05
C SER A 14 -3.32 -6.47 -15.57
N ARG A 15 -4.60 -6.66 -15.24
CA ARG A 15 -5.11 -6.69 -13.86
C ARG A 15 -4.81 -8.02 -13.19
N SER A 16 -3.91 -8.03 -12.21
CA SER A 16 -3.86 -9.07 -11.19
C SER A 16 -5.10 -8.92 -10.29
N HIS A 17 -6.01 -9.89 -10.32
CA HIS A 17 -7.12 -10.00 -9.37
C HIS A 17 -6.58 -10.56 -8.05
N ILE A 18 -6.05 -9.68 -7.20
CA ILE A 18 -5.60 -10.07 -5.86
C ILE A 18 -6.78 -9.85 -4.91
N ASP A 19 -7.53 -10.93 -4.68
CA ASP A 19 -8.63 -10.93 -3.72
C ASP A 19 -8.09 -10.71 -2.30
N THR A 20 -8.69 -9.77 -1.59
CA THR A 20 -8.34 -9.38 -0.21
C THR A 20 -9.30 -9.97 0.82
N PHE A 21 -10.49 -10.41 0.39
CA PHE A 21 -11.54 -10.90 1.27
C PHE A 21 -11.09 -12.18 2.00
N GLY A 22 -11.13 -12.16 3.33
CA GLY A 22 -10.75 -13.29 4.18
C GLY A 22 -9.26 -13.67 4.11
N LYS A 23 -8.42 -12.86 3.45
CA LYS A 23 -6.98 -13.13 3.34
C LYS A 23 -6.21 -12.68 4.58
N ASN A 24 -5.08 -13.33 4.82
CA ASN A 24 -4.11 -12.89 5.82
C ASN A 24 -3.23 -11.81 5.22
N VAL A 25 -3.25 -10.63 5.82
CA VAL A 25 -2.45 -9.48 5.36
C VAL A 25 -1.52 -9.02 6.46
N VAL A 26 -0.25 -8.89 6.15
CA VAL A 26 0.74 -8.31 7.06
C VAL A 26 1.11 -6.93 6.56
N VAL A 27 0.91 -5.92 7.42
CA VAL A 27 1.34 -4.54 7.17
C VAL A 27 2.54 -4.25 8.07
N CYS A 28 3.72 -4.23 7.46
CA CYS A 28 4.98 -3.89 8.10
C CYS A 28 5.17 -2.37 8.04
N GLY A 29 4.80 -1.67 9.10
CA GLY A 29 4.88 -0.21 9.19
C GLY A 29 3.66 0.37 9.87
N ARG A 30 3.89 1.31 10.79
CA ARG A 30 2.83 1.95 11.60
C ARG A 30 2.77 3.46 11.44
N SER A 31 3.28 3.98 10.32
CA SER A 31 3.24 5.41 10.07
C SER A 31 1.79 5.87 9.90
N LYS A 32 1.49 7.09 10.38
CA LYS A 32 0.17 7.71 10.22
C LYS A 32 -0.17 8.00 8.76
N ASN A 33 0.85 8.09 7.90
CA ASN A 33 0.70 8.42 6.50
C ASN A 33 0.38 7.18 5.66
N VAL A 34 1.08 6.07 5.90
CA VAL A 34 1.04 4.87 5.04
C VAL A 34 0.42 3.68 5.78
N GLY A 35 1.14 3.11 6.74
CA GLY A 35 0.87 1.78 7.25
C GLY A 35 -0.44 1.68 8.04
N LEU A 36 -0.67 2.60 8.98
CA LEU A 36 -1.88 2.56 9.81
C LEU A 36 -3.17 2.78 9.00
N PRO A 37 -3.27 3.78 8.09
CA PRO A 37 -4.45 3.93 7.24
C PRO A 37 -4.73 2.73 6.33
N ILE A 38 -3.67 2.08 5.80
CA ILE A 38 -3.80 0.89 4.96
C ILE A 38 -4.35 -0.29 5.76
N ALA A 39 -3.80 -0.53 6.95
CA ALA A 39 -4.23 -1.63 7.81
C ALA A 39 -5.70 -1.49 8.22
N LEU A 40 -6.12 -0.30 8.64
CA LEU A 40 -7.51 -0.04 9.03
C LEU A 40 -8.47 -0.21 7.87
N LEU A 41 -8.09 0.23 6.66
CA LEU A 41 -8.93 0.05 5.49
C LEU A 41 -9.07 -1.43 5.11
N LEU A 42 -7.96 -2.17 5.10
CA LEU A 42 -7.96 -3.59 4.78
C LEU A 42 -8.84 -4.38 5.76
N HIS A 43 -8.75 -4.03 7.03
CA HIS A 43 -9.50 -4.68 8.10
C HIS A 43 -10.99 -4.31 8.13
N SER A 44 -11.36 -3.14 7.59
CA SER A 44 -12.74 -2.64 7.72
C SER A 44 -13.79 -3.53 7.04
N ASP A 45 -15.03 -3.50 7.57
CA ASP A 45 -16.18 -4.26 7.09
C ASP A 45 -16.62 -3.75 5.69
N ALA A 46 -16.99 -4.68 4.81
CA ALA A 46 -17.46 -4.40 3.45
C ALA A 46 -18.84 -3.71 3.39
N ARG A 47 -19.63 -3.73 4.48
CA ARG A 47 -21.03 -3.26 4.54
C ARG A 47 -21.20 -1.78 4.91
N ASN A 48 -20.12 -1.07 5.25
CA ASN A 48 -20.18 0.34 5.68
C ASN A 48 -20.07 1.32 4.49
N GLU A 49 -20.37 2.60 4.75
CA GLU A 49 -20.27 3.72 3.76
C GLU A 49 -18.90 3.77 3.06
N CYS A 50 -17.86 3.32 3.75
CA CYS A 50 -16.57 2.99 3.14
C CYS A 50 -16.45 1.47 3.06
N PRO A 51 -16.72 0.83 1.90
CA PRO A 51 -16.56 -0.62 1.77
C PRO A 51 -15.09 -0.99 2.03
N GLY A 52 -14.86 -1.72 3.11
CA GLY A 52 -13.56 -2.27 3.44
C GLY A 52 -13.24 -3.54 2.64
N HIS A 53 -12.24 -4.28 3.09
CA HIS A 53 -11.75 -5.47 2.38
C HIS A 53 -11.88 -6.78 3.15
N GLU A 54 -12.39 -6.76 4.39
CA GLU A 54 -12.63 -7.98 5.19
C GLU A 54 -11.38 -8.86 5.32
N ALA A 55 -10.21 -8.23 5.37
CA ALA A 55 -8.94 -8.92 5.53
C ALA A 55 -8.61 -9.13 7.02
N THR A 56 -7.95 -10.24 7.34
CA THR A 56 -7.32 -10.44 8.65
C THR A 56 -5.96 -9.77 8.63
N VAL A 57 -5.85 -8.63 9.30
CA VAL A 57 -4.64 -7.78 9.23
C VAL A 57 -3.79 -7.91 10.50
N THR A 58 -2.51 -8.24 10.31
CA THR A 58 -1.48 -8.16 11.35
C THR A 58 -0.57 -6.96 11.10
N LEU A 59 -0.38 -6.14 12.14
CA LEU A 59 0.52 -4.99 12.10
C LEU A 59 1.89 -5.36 12.67
N CYS A 60 2.92 -5.29 11.84
CA CYS A 60 4.32 -5.40 12.25
C CYS A 60 5.03 -4.04 12.09
N HIS A 61 6.24 -3.91 12.61
CA HIS A 61 7.06 -2.72 12.46
C HIS A 61 8.54 -3.06 12.52
N ARG A 62 9.42 -2.09 12.19
CA ARG A 62 10.88 -2.29 12.19
C ARG A 62 11.52 -2.79 13.51
N HIS A 63 10.80 -2.71 14.63
CA HIS A 63 11.23 -3.22 15.93
C HIS A 63 10.52 -4.52 16.35
N THR A 64 9.72 -5.11 15.45
CA THR A 64 9.13 -6.43 15.69
C THR A 64 10.29 -7.42 15.69
N PRO A 65 10.38 -8.32 16.69
CA PRO A 65 11.45 -9.31 16.71
C PRO A 65 11.53 -10.05 15.37
N PRO A 66 12.73 -10.28 14.81
CA PRO A 66 12.87 -10.88 13.48
C PRO A 66 12.13 -12.22 13.31
N GLU A 67 12.14 -13.05 14.34
CA GLU A 67 11.47 -14.35 14.39
C GLU A 67 9.93 -14.22 14.33
N GLU A 68 9.37 -13.21 14.99
CA GLU A 68 7.93 -12.91 14.94
C GLU A 68 7.55 -12.30 13.59
N LEU A 69 8.41 -11.43 13.05
CA LEU A 69 8.20 -10.86 11.73
C LEU A 69 8.16 -11.97 10.66
N GLU A 70 9.13 -12.89 10.68
CA GLU A 70 9.12 -14.06 9.80
C GLU A 70 7.85 -14.89 10.00
N PHE A 71 7.48 -15.18 11.25
CA PHE A 71 6.30 -15.98 11.58
C PHE A 71 5.02 -15.42 10.90
N PHE A 72 4.79 -14.11 10.98
CA PHE A 72 3.62 -13.49 10.37
C PHE A 72 3.72 -13.40 8.85
N VAL A 73 4.85 -12.95 8.31
CA VAL A 73 5.05 -12.77 6.85
C VAL A 73 4.90 -14.10 6.12
N LYS A 74 5.39 -15.21 6.70
CA LYS A 74 5.33 -16.56 6.11
C LYS A 74 3.92 -17.13 5.99
N ARG A 75 2.95 -16.54 6.68
CA ARG A 75 1.53 -16.93 6.66
C ARG A 75 0.66 -15.95 5.86
N ALA A 76 1.23 -14.83 5.45
CA ALA A 76 0.51 -13.76 4.76
C ALA A 76 0.26 -14.13 3.29
N ASP A 77 -0.96 -13.90 2.82
CA ASP A 77 -1.27 -13.88 1.39
C ASP A 77 -0.84 -12.56 0.75
N ILE A 78 -0.83 -11.48 1.55
CA ILE A 78 -0.43 -10.14 1.13
C ILE A 78 0.52 -9.54 2.16
N VAL A 79 1.64 -9.00 1.71
CA VAL A 79 2.64 -8.30 2.53
C VAL A 79 2.72 -6.85 2.04
N ILE A 80 2.53 -5.89 2.92
CA ILE A 80 2.69 -4.47 2.64
C ILE A 80 3.83 -3.93 3.49
N SER A 81 4.93 -3.51 2.86
CA SER A 81 6.09 -2.96 3.55
C SER A 81 6.15 -1.45 3.43
N ALA A 82 6.21 -0.76 4.57
CA ALA A 82 6.21 0.70 4.72
C ALA A 82 7.01 1.12 5.97
N THR A 83 8.17 0.49 6.16
CA THR A 83 9.07 0.65 7.30
C THR A 83 10.22 1.64 7.04
N GLY A 84 10.64 1.82 5.79
CA GLY A 84 11.82 2.61 5.43
C GLY A 84 13.12 1.93 5.88
N VAL A 85 13.15 0.59 5.86
CA VAL A 85 14.31 -0.23 6.23
C VAL A 85 14.63 -1.14 5.05
N VAL A 86 15.77 -0.88 4.43
CA VAL A 86 16.24 -1.61 3.25
C VAL A 86 16.36 -3.10 3.53
N ASN A 87 15.83 -3.92 2.64
CA ASN A 87 15.90 -5.38 2.67
C ASN A 87 15.44 -6.01 4.01
N LEU A 88 14.44 -5.39 4.65
CA LEU A 88 13.79 -5.94 5.84
C LEU A 88 13.03 -7.23 5.51
N ILE A 89 12.33 -7.24 4.37
CA ILE A 89 11.58 -8.41 3.91
C ILE A 89 12.46 -9.23 2.98
N LYS A 90 12.71 -10.48 3.36
CA LYS A 90 13.61 -11.43 2.70
C LYS A 90 12.84 -12.59 2.06
N PRO A 91 13.41 -13.26 1.04
CA PRO A 91 12.73 -14.33 0.31
C PRO A 91 12.26 -15.51 1.18
N ASP A 92 13.05 -15.90 2.18
CA ASP A 92 12.74 -17.03 3.09
C ASP A 92 11.52 -16.79 4.00
N MET A 93 11.13 -15.52 4.13
CA MET A 93 9.97 -15.09 4.91
C MET A 93 8.68 -15.15 4.10
N ILE A 94 8.75 -15.25 2.76
CA ILE A 94 7.60 -15.08 1.87
C ILE A 94 6.85 -16.40 1.70
N LYS A 95 5.53 -16.36 1.85
CA LYS A 95 4.65 -17.44 1.41
C LYS A 95 4.69 -17.56 -0.12
N PRO A 96 4.94 -18.73 -0.71
CA PRO A 96 4.91 -18.91 -2.16
C PRO A 96 3.59 -18.42 -2.78
N GLY A 97 3.69 -17.62 -3.84
CA GLY A 97 2.54 -17.02 -4.51
C GLY A 97 1.93 -15.80 -3.81
N ALA A 98 2.50 -15.32 -2.69
CA ALA A 98 2.01 -14.11 -2.01
C ALA A 98 2.15 -12.86 -2.87
N CYS A 99 1.32 -11.86 -2.58
CA CYS A 99 1.42 -10.52 -3.12
C CYS A 99 2.28 -9.64 -2.20
N ILE A 100 3.28 -8.95 -2.76
CA ILE A 100 4.13 -8.03 -2.02
C ILE A 100 3.95 -6.61 -2.60
N ILE A 101 3.61 -5.67 -1.71
CA ILE A 101 3.52 -4.25 -2.00
C ILE A 101 4.59 -3.52 -1.19
N ASP A 102 5.66 -3.14 -1.87
CA ASP A 102 6.76 -2.36 -1.33
C ASP A 102 6.49 -0.86 -1.49
N VAL A 103 6.16 -0.21 -0.38
CA VAL A 103 5.98 1.24 -0.25
C VAL A 103 7.26 1.91 0.28
N GLY A 104 8.28 1.13 0.63
CA GLY A 104 9.56 1.61 1.12
C GLY A 104 10.22 2.55 0.11
N ILE A 105 10.68 3.70 0.60
CA ILE A 105 11.49 4.63 -0.18
C ILE A 105 12.67 5.05 0.69
N THR A 106 13.81 4.40 0.47
CA THR A 106 15.07 4.77 1.10
C THR A 106 16.02 5.28 0.04
N ARG A 107 16.64 6.45 0.29
CA ARG A 107 17.68 7.01 -0.59
C ARG A 107 19.04 6.57 -0.11
N ILE A 108 19.82 5.97 -1.01
CA ILE A 108 21.18 5.53 -0.76
C ILE A 108 22.11 6.35 -1.66
N PRO A 109 23.09 7.08 -1.11
CA PRO A 109 24.08 7.79 -1.90
C PRO A 109 24.86 6.82 -2.80
N THR A 110 25.11 7.21 -4.05
CA THR A 110 26.00 6.49 -4.96
C THR A 110 27.30 7.27 -5.18
N GLU A 111 28.34 6.57 -5.66
CA GLU A 111 29.64 7.16 -5.96
C GLU A 111 29.55 8.27 -7.03
N ASP A 112 28.55 8.20 -7.91
CA ASP A 112 28.28 9.20 -8.96
C ASP A 112 27.57 10.48 -8.44
N GLY A 113 27.39 10.60 -7.12
CA GLY A 113 26.71 11.73 -6.48
C GLY A 113 25.20 11.78 -6.69
N LYS A 114 24.61 10.72 -7.27
CA LYS A 114 23.15 10.55 -7.39
C LYS A 114 22.63 9.65 -6.29
N ASP A 115 21.41 9.87 -5.83
CA ASP A 115 20.76 8.95 -4.89
C ASP A 115 20.08 7.81 -5.64
N LYS A 116 20.37 6.57 -5.22
CA LYS A 116 19.60 5.39 -5.61
C LYS A 116 18.39 5.25 -4.69
N ILE A 117 17.22 5.01 -5.25
CA ILE A 117 16.01 4.71 -4.49
C ILE A 117 15.90 3.18 -4.34
N VAL A 118 15.80 2.72 -3.10
CA VAL A 118 15.68 1.30 -2.74
C VAL A 118 14.48 1.11 -1.81
N GLY A 119 13.77 0.01 -1.99
CA GLY A 119 12.61 -0.38 -1.21
C GLY A 119 12.97 -1.10 0.09
N ASP A 120 11.93 -1.56 0.80
CA ASP A 120 12.08 -2.32 2.03
C ASP A 120 12.23 -3.83 1.78
N VAL A 121 11.97 -4.28 0.54
CA VAL A 121 11.96 -5.69 0.14
C VAL A 121 13.19 -6.01 -0.68
N ASP A 122 13.79 -7.17 -0.43
CA ASP A 122 14.77 -7.78 -1.35
C ASP A 122 14.06 -8.23 -2.64
N PHE A 123 13.96 -7.32 -3.61
CA PHE A 123 13.17 -7.52 -4.83
C PHE A 123 13.63 -8.73 -5.64
N GLU A 124 14.94 -8.87 -5.85
CA GLU A 124 15.51 -9.95 -6.66
C GLU A 124 15.14 -11.31 -6.06
N GLY A 125 15.46 -11.53 -4.78
CA GLY A 125 15.15 -12.81 -4.13
C GLY A 125 13.65 -13.06 -3.98
N CYS A 126 12.86 -12.04 -3.67
CA CYS A 126 11.43 -12.21 -3.45
C CYS A 126 10.65 -12.39 -4.76
N SER A 127 11.18 -11.93 -5.90
CA SER A 127 10.48 -12.01 -7.20
C SER A 127 10.29 -13.45 -7.69
N ASP A 128 11.19 -14.37 -7.31
CA ASP A 128 11.10 -15.79 -7.66
C ASP A 128 10.04 -16.55 -6.82
N VAL A 129 9.68 -16.02 -5.65
CA VAL A 129 8.77 -16.67 -4.68
C VAL A 129 7.38 -16.06 -4.72
N ALA A 130 7.30 -14.73 -4.84
CA ALA A 130 6.07 -13.98 -4.82
C ALA A 130 5.27 -14.20 -6.12
N GLY A 131 3.94 -14.28 -6.01
CA GLY A 131 3.07 -14.28 -7.18
C GLY A 131 2.96 -12.89 -7.82
N TYR A 132 3.21 -11.85 -7.04
CA TYR A 132 3.24 -10.46 -7.47
C TYR A 132 4.12 -9.64 -6.55
N ILE A 133 4.94 -8.73 -7.10
CA ILE A 133 5.79 -7.82 -6.33
C ILE A 133 5.85 -6.45 -7.02
N THR A 134 5.72 -5.37 -6.24
CA THR A 134 5.88 -4.01 -6.78
C THR A 134 7.36 -3.60 -6.84
N PRO A 135 7.85 -3.05 -7.96
CA PRO A 135 9.23 -2.58 -8.05
C PRO A 135 9.42 -1.24 -7.30
N VAL A 136 10.62 -1.04 -6.77
CA VAL A 136 11.07 0.25 -6.25
C VAL A 136 12.40 0.61 -6.95
N PRO A 137 12.46 1.71 -7.71
CA PRO A 137 11.42 2.70 -7.99
C PRO A 137 10.35 2.22 -9.00
N GLY A 138 9.24 2.96 -9.13
CA GLY A 138 8.24 2.76 -10.18
C GLY A 138 6.93 2.10 -9.74
N GLY A 139 6.87 1.53 -8.53
CA GLY A 139 5.64 0.94 -7.96
C GLY A 139 4.70 1.98 -7.34
N VAL A 140 4.74 2.11 -6.00
CA VAL A 140 3.72 2.85 -5.23
C VAL A 140 3.85 4.38 -5.35
N GLY A 141 5.05 4.89 -5.69
CA GLY A 141 5.34 6.32 -5.80
C GLY A 141 4.45 7.07 -6.80
N PRO A 142 4.45 6.70 -8.11
CA PRO A 142 3.61 7.33 -9.12
C PRO A 142 2.11 7.28 -8.77
N MET A 143 1.64 6.15 -8.21
CA MET A 143 0.26 6.02 -7.76
C MET A 143 -0.07 6.98 -6.62
N THR A 144 0.85 7.22 -5.71
CA THR A 144 0.65 8.19 -4.61
C THR A 144 0.42 9.59 -5.15
N VAL A 145 1.20 10.01 -6.16
CA VAL A 145 1.04 11.31 -6.82
C VAL A 145 -0.29 11.38 -7.57
N ALA A 146 -0.64 10.35 -8.36
CA ALA A 146 -1.90 10.30 -9.08
C ALA A 146 -3.12 10.40 -8.13
N MET A 147 -3.07 9.72 -6.99
CA MET A 147 -4.13 9.76 -5.99
C MET A 147 -4.24 11.12 -5.29
N LEU A 148 -3.12 11.80 -5.06
CA LEU A 148 -3.14 13.18 -4.58
C LEU A 148 -3.89 14.07 -5.57
N MET A 149 -3.56 13.98 -6.86
CA MET A 149 -4.23 14.77 -7.90
C MET A 149 -5.72 14.45 -8.00
N SER A 150 -6.09 13.17 -7.93
CA SER A 150 -7.50 12.74 -7.92
C SER A 150 -8.26 13.30 -6.72
N ASN A 151 -7.67 13.26 -5.53
CA ASN A 151 -8.28 13.84 -4.32
C ASN A 151 -8.43 15.35 -4.43
N THR A 152 -7.43 16.06 -4.94
CA THR A 152 -7.47 17.50 -5.19
C THR A 152 -8.58 17.87 -6.18
N PHE A 153 -8.68 17.13 -7.28
CA PHE A 153 -9.73 17.33 -8.28
C PHE A 153 -11.13 17.11 -7.68
N LYS A 154 -11.33 16.02 -6.92
CA LYS A 154 -12.60 15.73 -6.25
C LYS A 154 -12.97 16.83 -5.25
N ALA A 155 -12.01 17.34 -4.49
CA ALA A 155 -12.24 18.45 -3.56
C ALA A 155 -12.71 19.72 -4.30
N ALA A 156 -12.08 20.05 -5.43
CA ALA A 156 -12.48 21.18 -6.26
C ALA A 156 -13.91 21.03 -6.80
N GLN A 157 -14.30 19.83 -7.27
CA GLN A 157 -15.66 19.55 -7.71
C GLN A 157 -16.69 19.78 -6.58
N LEU A 158 -16.42 19.25 -5.39
CA LEU A 158 -17.30 19.41 -4.23
C LEU A 158 -17.46 20.87 -3.80
N MET A 159 -16.40 21.69 -3.92
CA MET A 159 -16.48 23.13 -3.65
C MET A 159 -17.41 23.86 -4.63
N VAL A 160 -17.31 23.53 -5.93
CA VAL A 160 -18.17 24.12 -6.97
C VAL A 160 -19.62 23.69 -6.78
N GLU A 161 -19.88 22.41 -6.53
CA GLU A 161 -21.22 21.89 -6.27
C GLU A 161 -21.85 22.47 -4.99
N GLY A 162 -21.04 22.63 -3.93
CA GLY A 162 -21.46 23.27 -2.69
C GLY A 162 -21.85 24.73 -2.89
N ALA A 163 -21.02 25.50 -3.61
CA ALA A 163 -21.31 26.89 -3.96
C ALA A 163 -22.60 27.01 -4.79
N ALA A 164 -22.80 26.14 -5.78
CA ALA A 164 -24.02 26.11 -6.60
C ALA A 164 -25.29 25.79 -5.78
N LYS A 165 -25.19 24.92 -4.77
CA LYS A 165 -26.30 24.63 -3.85
C LYS A 165 -26.62 25.80 -2.93
N VAL A 166 -25.62 26.53 -2.44
CA VAL A 166 -25.81 27.73 -1.60
C VAL A 166 -26.47 28.85 -2.41
N VAL A 167 -26.05 29.08 -3.66
CA VAL A 167 -26.69 30.08 -4.54
C VAL A 167 -28.15 29.74 -4.80
N LYS A 168 -28.47 28.47 -5.09
CA LYS A 168 -29.86 28.01 -5.28
C LYS A 168 -30.71 28.10 -4.00
N ALA A 169 -30.12 27.85 -2.82
CA ALA A 169 -30.83 27.92 -1.55
C ALA A 169 -31.15 29.36 -1.11
N ASN A 170 -30.34 30.33 -1.55
CA ASN A 170 -30.49 31.75 -1.20
C ASN A 170 -31.40 32.55 -2.16
N GLY A 171 -32.09 31.90 -3.09
CA GLY A 171 -33.25 32.48 -3.79
C GLY A 171 -32.96 33.66 -4.72
N ASN A 172 -31.89 33.59 -5.53
CA ASN A 172 -31.82 34.33 -6.80
C ASN A 172 -31.96 33.35 -7.98
#